data_AF-A0A833WIM0-F1
#
_entry.id   AF-A0A833WIM0-F1
#
_cell.length_a   1.000
_cell.length_b   1.000
_cell.length_c   1.000
_cell.angle_alpha   90.00
_cell.angle_beta   90.00
_cell.angle_gamma   90.00
#
_symmetry.space_group_name_H-M   'P 1'
#
loop_
_entity.id
_entity.type
_entity.pdbx_description
1 polymer ?
#
loop_
_entity_poly.entity_id
_entity_poly.type
_entity_poly.pdbx_seq_one_letter_code
_entity_poly.pdbx_strand_id
1 'polypeptide(L)' 'MPSQRVPKSIAEKKEVLDWIDRYADGVPSRAFNHFAVKRGWKISAAQIHYWYKIREVIRQASSDQ' A
#
# COMPACT_ATOMS: atom_id res chain seq x y z
N MET A 1 -2.95 10.97 -23.11
CA MET A 1 -3.97 10.91 -22.05
C MET A 1 -3.28 11.15 -20.72
N PRO A 2 -3.73 12.10 -19.88
CA PRO A 2 -3.13 12.25 -18.55
C PRO A 2 -3.50 10.99 -17.75
N SER A 3 -2.48 10.22 -17.35
CA SER A 3 -2.64 9.16 -16.37
C SER A 3 -3.07 9.83 -15.07
N GLN A 4 -4.37 9.84 -14.80
CA GLN A 4 -4.95 10.35 -13.56
C GLN A 4 -4.51 9.37 -12.47
N ARG A 5 -3.31 9.60 -11.93
CA ARG A 5 -2.78 8.90 -10.76
C ARG A 5 -3.68 9.27 -9.60
N VAL A 6 -4.71 8.46 -9.35
CA VAL A 6 -5.55 8.62 -8.16
C VAL A 6 -4.65 8.33 -6.95
N PRO A 7 -4.34 9.33 -6.11
CA PRO A 7 -3.52 9.10 -4.94
C PRO A 7 -4.27 8.18 -3.97
N LYS A 8 -3.58 7.13 -3.50
CA LYS A 8 -4.14 6.22 -2.49
C LYS A 8 -4.28 6.92 -1.14
N SER A 9 -5.41 6.71 -0.48
CA SER A 9 -5.71 7.33 0.82
C SER A 9 -4.80 6.78 1.92
N ILE A 10 -4.74 7.46 3.08
CA ILE A 10 -4.01 6.95 4.25
C ILE A 10 -4.60 5.61 4.71
N ALA A 11 -5.92 5.44 4.65
CA ALA A 11 -6.57 4.18 5.00
C ALA A 11 -6.14 3.02 4.09
N GLU A 12 -6.10 3.24 2.77
CA GLU A 12 -5.64 2.22 1.82
C GLU A 12 -4.16 1.87 2.03
N LYS A 13 -3.32 2.87 2.32
CA LYS A 13 -1.90 2.62 2.63
C LYS A 13 -1.74 1.80 3.90
N LYS A 14 -2.50 2.10 4.95
CA LYS A 14 -2.52 1.32 6.20
C LYS A 14 -2.99 -0.12 5.96
N GLU A 15 -4.01 -0.32 5.13
CA GLU A 15 -4.47 -1.65 4.75
C GLU A 15 -3.36 -2.49 4.09
N VAL A 16 -2.57 -1.88 3.20
CA VAL A 16 -1.42 -2.57 2.60
C VAL A 16 -0.38 -2.96 3.65
N LEU A 17 -0.06 -2.06 4.58
CA LEU A 17 0.93 -2.31 5.63
C LEU A 17 0.47 -3.42 6.59
N ASP A 18 -0.79 -3.37 7.04
CA ASP A 18 -1.37 -4.39 7.90
C ASP A 18 -1.41 -5.75 7.22
N TRP A 19 -1.72 -5.78 5.92
CA TRP A 19 -1.71 -7.02 5.16
C TRP A 19 -0.29 -7.60 5.02
N ILE A 20 0.73 -6.76 4.82
CA ILE A 20 2.14 -7.19 4.76
C ILE A 20 2.54 -7.86 6.08
N ASP A 21 2.19 -7.25 7.21
CA ASP A 21 2.58 -7.77 8.52
C ASP A 21 1.84 -9.06 8.88
N ARG A 22 0.56 -9.18 8.50
CA ARG A 22 -0.26 -10.35 8.84
C ARG A 22 -0.09 -11.54 7.90
N TYR A 23 0.16 -11.30 6.61
CA TYR A 23 0.09 -12.34 5.58
C TYR A 23 1.34 -12.47 4.71
N ALA A 24 2.27 -11.51 4.79
CA ALA A 24 3.46 -11.50 3.95
C ALA A 24 4.77 -11.69 4.73
N ASP A 25 4.73 -11.96 6.03
CA ASP A 25 5.91 -12.06 6.89
C ASP A 25 6.80 -10.80 6.82
N GLY A 26 6.20 -9.63 6.63
CA GLY A 26 6.95 -8.39 6.45
C GLY A 26 7.61 -8.22 5.07
N VAL A 27 7.28 -9.06 4.07
CA VAL A 27 7.84 -9.01 2.71
C VAL A 27 6.96 -8.20 1.76
N PRO A 28 7.31 -6.95 1.40
CA PRO A 28 6.41 -6.05 0.66
C PRO A 28 6.11 -6.52 -0.77
N SER A 29 7.03 -7.24 -1.40
CA SER A 29 6.86 -7.76 -2.77
C SER A 29 5.68 -8.74 -2.88
N ARG A 30 5.32 -9.45 -1.79
CA ARG A 30 4.16 -10.36 -1.80
C ARG A 30 2.83 -9.61 -1.83
N ALA A 31 2.78 -8.40 -1.27
CA ALA A 31 1.58 -7.57 -1.28
C ALA A 31 1.26 -7.03 -2.67
N PHE A 32 2.26 -6.85 -3.56
CA PHE A 32 2.01 -6.43 -4.94
C PHE A 32 1.04 -7.38 -5.67
N ASN A 33 1.28 -8.69 -5.60
CA ASN A 33 0.40 -9.67 -6.25
C ASN A 33 -1.02 -9.61 -5.65
N HIS A 34 -1.13 -9.48 -4.33
CA HIS A 34 -2.44 -9.38 -3.69
C HIS A 34 -3.22 -8.12 -4.12
N PHE A 35 -2.64 -6.93 -3.97
CA PHE A 35 -3.37 -5.69 -4.22
C PHE A 35 -3.51 -5.37 -5.71
N ALA A 36 -2.44 -5.53 -6.51
CA ALA A 36 -2.47 -5.19 -7.92
C ALA A 36 -3.21 -6.24 -8.76
N VAL A 37 -2.92 -7.54 -8.56
CA VAL A 37 -3.47 -8.61 -9.41
C VAL A 37 -4.81 -9.10 -8.85
N LYS A 38 -4.88 -9.48 -7.57
CA LYS A 38 -6.12 -10.05 -7.00
C LYS A 38 -7.20 -9.00 -6.72
N ARG A 39 -6.81 -7.81 -6.26
CA ARG A 39 -7.76 -6.72 -5.96
C ARG A 39 -7.88 -5.66 -7.06
N GLY A 40 -7.08 -5.76 -8.13
CA GLY A 40 -7.14 -4.84 -9.27
C GLY A 40 -6.71 -3.40 -8.95
N TRP A 41 -5.95 -3.17 -7.87
CA TRP A 41 -5.52 -1.81 -7.51
C TRP A 41 -4.46 -1.32 -8.49
N LYS A 42 -4.61 -0.06 -8.92
CA LYS A 42 -3.56 0.66 -9.66
C LYS A 42 -2.45 1.08 -8.70
N ILE A 43 -1.54 0.16 -8.41
CA ILE A 43 -0.40 0.35 -7.51
C ILE A 43 0.84 -0.35 -8.06
N SER A 44 2.02 0.24 -7.89
CA SER A 44 3.29 -0.37 -8.26
C SER A 44 3.99 -1.00 -7.05
N ALA A 45 4.85 -2.00 -7.30
CA ALA A 45 5.69 -2.59 -6.25
C ALA A 45 6.58 -1.54 -5.55
N ALA A 46 7.07 -0.55 -6.29
CA ALA A 46 7.86 0.55 -5.74
C ALA A 46 7.06 1.41 -4.75
N GLN A 47 5.77 1.65 -5.00
CA GLN A 47 4.91 2.37 -4.05
C GLN A 47 4.72 1.58 -2.76
N ILE A 48 4.51 0.27 -2.86
CA ILE A 48 4.36 -0.62 -1.71
C ILE A 48 5.65 -0.65 -0.87
N HIS A 49 6.80 -0.79 -1.54
CA HIS A 49 8.12 -0.75 -0.89
C HIS A 49 8.35 0.58 -0.18
N TYR A 50 8.03 1.70 -0.84
CA TYR A 50 8.14 3.01 -0.25
C TYR A 50 7.27 3.15 1.00
N TRP A 51 6.00 2.76 0.94
CA TRP A 51 5.11 2.81 2.11
C TRP A 51 5.60 1.94 3.25
N TYR A 52 6.12 0.75 2.95
CA TYR A 52 6.70 -0.11 3.99
C TYR A 52 7.94 0.50 4.65
N LYS A 53 8.77 1.21 3.86
CA LYS A 53 9.92 1.97 4.38
C LYS A 53 9.48 3.08 5.34
N ILE A 54 8.39 3.79 5.04
CA ILE A 54 7.85 4.89 5.86
C ILE A 54 6.65 4.46 6.73
N ARG A 55 6.50 3.15 7.01
CA ARG A 55 5.28 2.57 7.61
C ARG A 55 4.90 3.20 8.95
N GLU A 56 5.87 3.54 9.79
CA GLU A 56 5.61 4.18 11.09
C GLU A 56 4.97 5.57 10.91
N VAL A 57 5.41 6.34 9.91
CA VAL A 57 4.83 7.65 9.57
C VAL A 57 3.39 7.48 9.06
N ILE A 58 3.15 6.49 8.20
CA ILE A 58 1.81 6.22 7.66
C ILE A 58 0.86 5.74 8.75
N ARG A 59 1.33 4.94 9.71
CA ARG A 59 0.53 4.46 10.85
C ARG A 59 0.11 5.61 11.76
N GLN A 60 1.03 6.53 12.03
CA GLN A 60 0.77 7.70 12.86
C GLN A 60 -0.09 8.76 12.16
N ALA A 61 -0.15 8.76 10.82
CA ALA A 61 -0.99 9.69 10.08
C ALA A 61 -2.48 9.43 10.35
N SER A 62 -3.23 10.50 10.63
CA SER A 62 -4.69 10.45 10.74
C SER A 62 -5.30 10.01 9.41
N SER A 63 -6.27 9.12 9.46
CA SER A 63 -7.10 8.80 8.30
C SER A 63 -8.12 9.93 8.15
N ASP A 64 -7.74 11.05 7.53
CA ASP A 64 -8.74 12.04 7.11
C ASP A 64 -9.67 11.35 6.10
N GLN A 65 -10.97 11.44 6.43
CA GLN A 65 -12.07 10.65 5.88
C GLN A 65 -12.30 10.86 4.38
#